data_AF-A0AAV3X6D9-F1
#
_entry.id   AF-A0AAV3X6D9-F1
#
_cell.length_a   1.000
_cell.length_b   1.000
_cell.length_c   1.000
_cell.angle_alpha   90.00
_cell.angle_beta   90.00
_cell.angle_gamma   90.00
#
_symmetry.space_group_name_H-M   'P 1'
#
loop_
_entity.id
_entity.type
_entity.pdbx_description
1 polymer ?
#
loop_
_entity_poly.entity_id
_entity_poly.type
_entity_poly.pdbx_seq_one_letter_code
_entity_poly.pdbx_strand_id
1 'polypeptide(L)' 'MKHIRDIDPLVPGRPTLSYQEREHLSKARLQQQKEDGYQQLVELCRLGEYDAARQLANRNSRWGYQIVGGEVMEKID' A
#
# COMPACT_ATOMS: atom_id res chain seq x y z
N MET A 1 -31.35 -14.50 8.45
CA MET A 1 -30.95 -13.19 7.89
C MET A 1 -31.46 -12.12 8.85
N LYS A 2 -30.59 -11.30 9.45
CA LYS A 2 -31.00 -10.31 10.47
C LYS A 2 -31.56 -9.06 9.79
N HIS A 3 -32.69 -8.54 10.28
CA HIS A 3 -33.40 -7.42 9.68
C HIS A 3 -32.71 -6.08 9.99
N ILE A 4 -32.73 -5.16 9.02
CA ILE A 4 -32.10 -3.83 9.09
C ILE A 4 -32.57 -2.97 10.29
N ARG A 5 -33.72 -3.30 10.89
CA ARG A 5 -34.30 -2.60 12.05
C ARG A 5 -33.59 -2.91 13.38
N ASP A 6 -32.75 -3.94 13.40
CA ASP A 6 -31.98 -4.34 14.60
C ASP A 6 -30.58 -3.70 14.63
N ILE A 7 -30.26 -2.83 13.66
CA ILE A 7 -28.99 -2.11 13.62
C ILE A 7 -29.18 -0.82 14.42
N ASP A 8 -28.77 -0.85 15.68
CA ASP A 8 -28.71 0.34 16.52
C ASP A 8 -27.58 1.28 16.00
N PRO A 9 -27.90 2.49 15.49
CA PRO A 9 -26.93 3.41 14.92
C PRO A 9 -25.98 4.01 15.98
N LEU A 10 -26.24 3.77 17.27
CA LEU A 10 -25.41 4.19 18.39
C LEU A 10 -24.49 3.08 18.91
N VAL A 11 -24.53 1.87 18.31
CA VAL A 11 -23.48 0.87 18.56
C VAL A 11 -22.17 1.45 18.05
N PRO A 12 -21.13 1.60 18.89
CA PRO A 12 -19.84 2.08 18.43
C PRO A 12 -19.25 1.00 17.52
N GLY A 13 -19.53 1.11 16.22
CA GLY A 13 -19.22 0.13 15.18
C GLY A 13 -17.72 -0.07 14.92
N ARG A 14 -16.86 0.58 15.70
CA ARG A 14 -15.42 0.35 15.86
C ARG A 14 -14.96 1.22 17.03
N PRO A 15 -14.03 0.76 17.90
CA PRO A 15 -13.38 1.66 18.83
C PRO A 15 -12.76 2.84 18.05
N THR A 16 -13.00 4.06 18.52
CA THR A 16 -12.38 5.26 17.97
C THR A 16 -10.89 5.21 18.28
N LEU A 17 -10.11 4.60 17.37
CA LEU A 17 -8.66 4.53 17.46
C LEU A 17 -8.11 5.95 17.72
N SER A 18 -7.27 6.07 18.75
CA SER A 18 -6.54 7.28 19.09
C SER A 18 -5.72 7.75 17.88
N TYR A 19 -5.43 9.05 17.80
CA TYR A 19 -4.58 9.60 16.72
C TYR A 19 -3.27 8.81 16.56
N GLN A 20 -2.66 8.42 17.68
CA GLN A 20 -1.44 7.61 17.70
C GLN A 20 -1.66 6.21 17.10
N GLU A 21 -2.75 5.53 17.46
CA GLU A 21 -3.07 4.20 16.94
C GLU A 21 -3.38 4.23 15.43
N ARG A 22 -4.02 5.31 14.95
CA ARG A 22 -4.25 5.52 13.51
C ARG A 22 -2.95 5.73 12.75
N GLU A 23 -2.01 6.48 13.32
CA GLU A 23 -0.71 6.74 12.72
C GLU A 23 0.12 5.44 12.63
N HIS A 24 0.15 4.64 13.69
CA HIS A 24 0.81 3.32 13.69
C HIS A 24 0.22 2.37 12.65
N LEU A 25 -1.11 2.28 12.56
CA LEU A 25 -1.77 1.46 11.55
C LEU A 25 -1.50 1.96 10.13
N SER A 26 -1.42 3.28 9.93
CA SER A 26 -1.09 3.88 8.64
C SER A 26 0.35 3.53 8.23
N LYS A 27 1.31 3.63 9.14
CA LYS A 27 2.71 3.27 8.89
C LYS A 27 2.86 1.78 8.58
N ALA A 28 2.21 0.91 9.36
CA ALA A 28 2.23 -0.53 9.13
C ALA A 28 1.65 -0.92 7.76
N ARG A 29 0.52 -0.32 7.37
CA ARG A 29 -0.07 -0.54 6.04
C ARG A 29 0.83 -0.04 4.92
N LEU A 30 1.45 1.13 5.10
CA LEU A 30 2.38 1.67 4.11
C LEU A 30 3.61 0.75 3.93
N GLN A 31 4.13 0.20 5.04
CA GLN A 31 5.24 -0.76 5.00
C GLN A 31 4.86 -2.03 4.24
N GLN A 32 3.68 -2.61 4.53
CA GLN A 32 3.18 -3.76 3.78
C GLN A 32 3.00 -3.44 2.28
N GLN A 33 2.40 -2.30 1.96
CA GLN A 33 2.25 -1.86 0.57
C GLN A 33 3.59 -1.66 -0.13
N LYS A 34 4.62 -1.19 0.59
CA LYS A 34 5.97 -1.03 0.06
C LYS A 34 6.57 -2.41 -0.26
N GLU A 35 6.48 -3.37 0.65
CA GLU A 35 6.96 -4.75 0.44
C GLU A 35 6.24 -5.45 -0.73
N ASP A 36 4.92 -5.38 -0.78
CA ASP A 36 4.11 -5.93 -1.89
C ASP A 36 4.45 -5.25 -3.21
N GLY A 37 4.60 -3.92 -3.19
CA GLY A 37 5.00 -3.12 -4.34
C GLY A 37 6.37 -3.52 -4.88
N TYR A 38 7.35 -3.77 -4.00
CA TYR A 38 8.66 -4.26 -4.40
C TYR A 38 8.58 -5.59 -5.15
N GLN A 39 7.81 -6.56 -4.64
CA GLN A 39 7.65 -7.86 -5.29
C GLN A 39 7.04 -7.72 -6.70
N GLN A 40 6.01 -6.90 -6.85
CA GLN A 40 5.39 -6.63 -8.15
C GLN A 40 6.37 -5.98 -9.13
N LEU A 41 7.16 -5.00 -8.67
CA LEU A 41 8.17 -4.36 -9.51
C LEU A 41 9.26 -5.35 -9.96
N VAL A 42 9.73 -6.21 -9.07
CA VAL A 42 10.70 -7.27 -9.40
C VAL A 42 10.13 -8.25 -10.42
N GLU A 43 8.88 -8.66 -10.26
CA GLU A 43 8.21 -9.56 -11.20
C GLU A 43 8.09 -8.93 -12.59
N LEU A 44 7.66 -7.67 -12.67
CA LEU A 44 7.60 -6.93 -13.94
C LEU A 44 8.97 -6.81 -14.59
N CYS A 45 10.01 -6.51 -13.81
CA CYS A 45 11.39 -6.49 -14.32
C CYS A 45 11.85 -7.86 -14.82
N ARG A 46 11.51 -8.96 -14.13
CA ARG A 46 11.83 -10.33 -14.59
C ARG A 46 11.12 -10.69 -15.90
N LEU A 47 9.92 -10.18 -16.12
CA LEU A 47 9.17 -10.37 -17.37
C LEU A 47 9.65 -9.46 -18.51
N GLY A 48 10.57 -8.52 -18.25
CA GLY A 48 11.03 -7.53 -19.23
C GLY A 48 10.06 -6.35 -19.41
N GLU A 49 9.02 -6.27 -18.58
CA GLU A 49 7.97 -5.25 -18.61
C GLU A 49 8.42 -3.96 -17.87
N TYR A 50 9.58 -3.42 -18.26
CA TYR A 50 10.23 -2.31 -17.56
C TYR A 50 9.42 -1.02 -17.58
N ASP A 51 8.64 -0.79 -18.63
CA ASP A 51 7.77 0.39 -18.74
C ASP A 51 6.57 0.28 -17.80
N ALA A 52 5.98 -0.91 -17.67
CA ALA A 52 4.94 -1.17 -16.69
C ALA A 52 5.48 -1.03 -15.26
N ALA A 53 6.68 -1.53 -14.99
CA ALA A 53 7.35 -1.37 -13.70
C ALA A 53 7.59 0.11 -13.38
N ARG A 54 8.09 0.90 -14.34
CA ARG A 54 8.27 2.36 -14.19
C ARG A 54 6.96 3.08 -13.89
N GLN A 55 5.90 2.78 -14.65
CA GLN A 55 4.59 3.38 -14.42
C GLN A 55 4.02 3.02 -13.05
N LEU A 56 4.18 1.76 -12.61
CA LEU A 56 3.72 1.30 -11.31
C LEU A 56 4.46 2.01 -10.17
N ALA A 57 5.79 2.11 -10.25
CA ALA A 57 6.61 2.84 -9.28
C ALA A 57 6.23 4.32 -9.23
N ASN A 58 6.01 4.97 -10.38
CA ASN A 58 5.63 6.38 -10.44
C ASN A 58 4.24 6.66 -9.86
N ARG A 59 3.26 5.77 -10.11
CA ARG A 59 1.91 5.87 -9.51
C ARG A 59 1.93 5.69 -8.00
N ASN A 60 2.90 4.94 -7.49
CA ASN A 60 3.08 4.67 -6.07
C ASN A 60 4.39 5.26 -5.54
N SER A 61 4.61 6.55 -5.81
CA SER A 61 5.83 7.27 -5.39
C SER A 61 6.15 7.17 -3.90
N ARG A 62 5.12 6.94 -3.06
CA ARG A 62 5.25 6.72 -1.60
C ARG A 62 6.00 5.45 -1.23
N TRP A 63 6.14 4.47 -2.14
CA TRP A 63 6.96 3.29 -1.89
C TRP A 63 8.46 3.61 -1.92
N GLY A 64 8.86 4.71 -2.57
CA GLY A 64 10.26 5.11 -2.65
C GLY A 64 11.10 4.18 -3.53
N TYR A 65 10.50 3.58 -4.56
CA TYR A 65 11.22 2.77 -5.55
C TYR A 65 11.25 3.45 -6.91
N GLN A 66 12.26 3.11 -7.70
CA GLN A 66 12.41 3.48 -9.10
C GLN A 66 13.01 2.31 -9.89
N ILE A 67 12.81 2.32 -11.20
CA ILE A 67 13.38 1.30 -12.09
C ILE A 67 14.52 1.92 -12.88
N VAL A 68 15.72 1.35 -12.76
CA VAL A 68 16.94 1.80 -13.43
C VAL A 68 17.58 0.60 -14.12
N GLY A 69 17.75 0.65 -15.44
CA GLY A 69 18.38 -0.45 -16.19
C GLY A 69 17.66 -1.80 -16.11
N GLY A 70 16.38 -1.82 -15.71
CA GLY A 70 15.62 -3.04 -15.47
C GLY A 70 15.71 -3.59 -14.05
N GLU A 71 16.36 -2.86 -13.13
CA GLU A 71 16.45 -3.23 -11.72
C GLU A 71 15.60 -2.29 -10.85
N VAL A 72 15.06 -2.83 -9.75
CA VAL A 72 14.33 -2.06 -8.75
C VAL A 72 15.35 -1.45 -7.79
N MET A 73 15.39 -0.12 -7.71
CA MET A 73 16.26 0.63 -6.81
C MET A 73 15.43 1.48 -5.85
N GLU A 74 15.95 1.71 -4.64
CA GLU A 74 15.38 2.75 -3.78
C GLU A 74 15.67 4.14 -4.34
N LYS A 75 14.69 5.03 -4.19
CA LYS A 75 14.79 6.43 -4.57
C LYS A 75 15.43 7.17 -3.41
N ILE A 76 16.69 7.57 -3.60
CA ILE A 76 17.43 8.42 -2.67
C ILE A 76 17.05 9.85 -3.05
N ASP A 77 16.30 10.54 -2.19
CA ASP A 77 16.06 11.99 -2.29
C ASP A 77 17.34 12.76 -1.93
#